data_AF-A0A9E6WA59-F1
#
_entry.id   AF-A0A9E6WA59-F1
#
_cell.length_a   1.000
_cell.length_b   1.000
_cell.length_c   1.000
_cell.angle_alpha   90.00
_cell.angle_beta   90.00
_cell.angle_gamma   90.00
#
_symmetry.space_group_name_H-M   'P 1'
#
loop_
_entity.id
_entity.type
_entity.pdbx_description
1 polymer ?
#
loop_
_entity_poly.entity_id
_entity_poly.type
_entity_poly.pdbx_seq_one_letter_code
_entity_poly.pdbx_strand_id
1 'polypeptide(L)'
;MRIFLLILFFTFSFQVFSQNLQTNSPGWNNQFTEESSLSLELRVYPNPSTDGKVTVELNNQEISEVRLTNITGKEVFLKKFPLAENKKEIQLSDIPNGLYI
;
A
#
# COMPACT_ATOMS: atom_id res chain seq x y z
N MET A 1 -41.09 -15.39 -39.05
CA MET A 1 -41.28 -16.40 -37.98
C MET A 1 -40.09 -17.32 -37.72
N ARG A 2 -39.11 -17.49 -38.63
CA ARG A 2 -37.93 -18.34 -38.37
C ARG A 2 -36.76 -17.60 -37.68
N ILE A 3 -36.57 -16.31 -38.01
CA ILE A 3 -35.51 -15.48 -37.41
C ILE A 3 -35.77 -15.15 -35.93
N PHE A 4 -37.04 -15.08 -35.53
CA PHE A 4 -37.42 -14.72 -34.15
C PHE A 4 -37.07 -15.82 -33.14
N LEU A 5 -37.09 -17.09 -33.57
CA LEU A 5 -36.68 -18.24 -32.75
C LEU A 5 -35.15 -18.26 -32.51
N LEU A 6 -34.35 -17.76 -33.45
CA LEU A 6 -32.89 -17.71 -33.31
C LEU A 6 -32.43 -16.62 -32.33
N ILE A 7 -33.16 -15.51 -32.23
CA ILE A 7 -32.85 -14.41 -31.29
C ILE A 7 -33.20 -14.82 -29.85
N LEU A 8 -34.30 -15.57 -29.65
CA LEU A 8 -34.70 -16.07 -28.33
C LEU A 8 -33.69 -17.07 -27.73
N PHE A 9 -32.97 -17.80 -28.57
CA PHE A 9 -31.95 -18.76 -28.12
C PHE A 9 -30.64 -18.08 -27.67
N PHE A 10 -30.36 -16.87 -28.16
CA PHE A 10 -29.10 -16.17 -27.90
C PHE A 10 -29.09 -15.41 -26.56
N THR A 11 -30.24 -15.08 -25.99
CA THR A 11 -30.32 -14.32 -24.73
C THR A 11 -30.26 -15.19 -23.47
N PHE A 12 -30.22 -16.52 -23.60
CA PHE A 12 -30.25 -17.44 -22.45
C PHE A 12 -28.85 -17.85 -21.93
N SER A 13 -27.76 -17.49 -22.61
CA SER A 13 -26.41 -17.96 -22.31
C SER A 13 -25.61 -17.08 -21.32
N PHE A 14 -26.22 -16.09 -20.67
CA PHE A 14 -25.49 -15.14 -19.80
C PHE A 14 -25.65 -15.33 -18.28
N GLN A 15 -26.19 -16.46 -17.80
CA GLN A 15 -26.32 -16.71 -16.36
C GLN A 15 -25.63 -17.99 -15.87
N VAL A 16 -24.30 -18.09 -16.06
CA VAL A 16 -23.49 -19.11 -15.36
C VAL A 16 -22.13 -18.53 -14.98
N PHE A 17 -22.09 -17.69 -13.94
CA PHE A 17 -20.91 -17.54 -13.07
C PHE A 17 -21.35 -16.98 -11.71
N SER A 18 -21.88 -17.85 -10.84
CA SER A 18 -21.94 -17.60 -9.40
C SER A 18 -20.96 -18.56 -8.75
N GLN A 19 -19.75 -18.09 -8.43
CA GLN A 19 -18.81 -18.88 -7.64
C GLN A 19 -19.35 -18.96 -6.21
N ASN A 20 -19.66 -20.17 -5.78
CA ASN A 20 -20.04 -20.48 -4.40
C ASN A 20 -18.77 -20.35 -3.55
N LEU A 21 -18.63 -19.27 -2.77
CA LEU A 21 -17.52 -19.13 -1.84
C LEU A 21 -17.80 -20.04 -0.65
N GLN A 22 -17.25 -21.26 -0.69
CA GLN A 22 -17.21 -22.15 0.44
C GLN A 22 -16.42 -21.46 1.56
N THR A 23 -17.14 -21.06 2.61
CA THR A 23 -16.57 -20.50 3.84
C THR A 23 -15.78 -21.60 4.54
N ASN A 24 -14.52 -21.77 4.17
CA ASN A 24 -13.53 -22.32 5.07
C ASN A 24 -13.21 -21.21 6.07
N SER A 25 -13.71 -21.33 7.29
CA SER A 25 -13.27 -20.50 8.40
C SER A 25 -11.74 -20.57 8.49
N PRO A 26 -10.99 -19.49 8.25
CA PRO A 26 -9.58 -19.48 8.59
C PRO A 26 -9.53 -19.39 10.10
N GLY A 27 -9.30 -20.54 10.76
CA GLY A 27 -8.63 -20.51 12.04
C GLY A 27 -7.39 -19.65 11.86
N TRP A 28 -7.23 -18.64 12.71
CA TRP A 28 -6.12 -17.69 12.70
C TRP A 28 -4.82 -18.46 13.03
N ASN A 29 -4.30 -19.18 12.04
CA ASN A 29 -2.97 -19.73 12.08
C ASN A 29 -2.06 -18.63 11.51
N ASN A 30 -1.43 -17.87 12.40
CA ASN A 30 -0.36 -16.94 12.05
C ASN A 30 0.87 -17.75 11.60
N GLN A 31 0.76 -18.41 10.46
CA GLN A 31 1.90 -18.87 9.72
C GLN A 31 2.25 -17.71 8.79
N PHE A 32 2.91 -16.70 9.37
CA PHE A 32 3.74 -15.79 8.61
C PHE A 32 4.67 -16.68 7.79
N THR A 33 4.38 -16.80 6.49
CA THR A 33 5.36 -17.30 5.54
C THR A 33 6.48 -16.27 5.57
N GLU A 34 7.52 -16.54 6.35
CA GLU A 34 8.82 -15.90 6.18
C GLU A 34 9.34 -16.32 4.80
N GLU A 35 8.83 -15.67 3.75
CA GLU A 35 9.65 -15.49 2.58
C GLU A 35 10.87 -14.70 3.04
N SER A 36 12.03 -15.36 2.97
CA SER A 36 13.34 -14.73 2.98
C SER A 36 13.51 -13.87 1.70
N SER A 37 12.61 -12.92 1.50
CA SER A 37 12.79 -11.78 0.63
C SER A 37 13.64 -10.80 1.41
N LEU A 38 14.78 -10.36 0.86
CA LEU A 38 15.62 -9.26 1.37
C LEU A 38 14.75 -8.26 2.15
N SER A 39 14.76 -8.37 3.48
CA SER A 39 13.79 -7.65 4.31
C SER A 39 14.06 -6.16 4.13
N LEU A 40 13.13 -5.47 3.47
CA LEU A 40 13.16 -4.02 3.36
C LEU A 40 13.02 -3.46 4.78
N GLU A 41 14.15 -3.26 5.43
CA GLU A 41 14.18 -2.71 6.78
C GLU A 41 14.20 -1.18 6.66
N LEU A 42 13.01 -0.60 6.80
CA LEU A 42 12.80 0.83 6.90
C LEU A 42 12.97 1.27 8.36
N ARG A 43 13.87 2.23 8.59
CA ARG A 43 14.09 2.86 9.89
C ARG A 43 13.73 4.34 9.80
N VAL A 44 12.88 4.79 10.72
CA VAL A 44 12.49 6.20 10.84
C VAL A 44 12.76 6.67 12.26
N TYR A 45 13.65 7.65 12.43
CA TYR A 45 14.07 8.11 13.75
C TYR A 45 14.49 9.59 13.77
N PRO A 46 14.27 10.32 14.87
CA PRO A 46 13.50 9.89 16.04
C PRO A 46 12.00 9.83 15.72
N ASN A 47 11.32 8.80 16.22
CA ASN A 47 9.86 8.73 16.21
C ASN A 47 9.40 8.46 17.65
N PRO A 48 8.78 9.42 18.36
CA PRO A 48 8.33 10.74 17.87
C PRO A 48 9.46 11.75 17.60
N SER A 49 9.25 12.67 16.65
CA SER A 49 10.17 13.79 16.39
C SER A 49 9.83 14.99 17.26
N THR A 50 10.84 15.56 17.93
CA THR A 50 10.69 16.70 18.86
C THR A 50 11.33 17.99 18.34
N ASP A 51 12.25 17.89 17.37
CA ASP A 51 13.01 18.98 16.78
C ASP A 51 12.56 19.33 15.36
N GLY A 52 11.43 18.74 14.92
CA GLY A 52 10.87 18.99 13.60
C GLY A 52 11.70 18.39 12.48
N LYS A 53 12.48 17.34 12.75
CA LYS A 53 13.17 16.56 11.71
C LYS A 53 13.14 15.07 11.99
N VAL A 54 13.19 14.28 10.93
CA VAL A 54 13.32 12.82 11.00
C VAL A 54 14.34 12.34 9.98
N THR A 55 15.03 11.27 10.34
CA THR A 55 15.88 10.52 9.44
C THR A 55 15.11 9.30 8.96
N VAL A 56 15.07 9.11 7.65
CA VAL A 56 14.54 7.93 6.97
C VAL A 56 15.72 7.17 6.40
N GLU A 57 15.84 5.88 6.73
CA GLU A 57 16.92 5.02 6.30
C GLU A 57 16.35 3.67 5.82
N LEU A 58 16.80 3.22 4.65
CA LEU A 58 16.47 1.93 4.05
C LEU A 58 17.71 1.05 3.99
N ASN A 59 17.58 -0.21 4.41
CA ASN A 59 18.63 -1.20 4.21
C ASN A 59 18.58 -1.76 2.79
N ASN A 60 19.74 -1.81 2.13
CA ASN A 60 19.94 -2.42 0.80
C ASN A 60 19.07 -1.83 -0.34
N GLN A 61 18.50 -0.63 -0.16
CA GLN A 61 17.72 0.07 -1.18
C GLN A 61 17.93 1.59 -1.12
N GLU A 62 17.62 2.26 -2.22
CA GLU A 62 17.72 3.72 -2.35
C GLU A 62 16.34 4.37 -2.16
N ILE A 63 16.34 5.54 -1.53
CA ILE A 63 15.13 6.33 -1.30
C ILE A 63 14.89 7.23 -2.51
N SER A 64 13.85 6.93 -3.29
CA SER A 64 13.42 7.75 -4.43
C SER A 64 12.39 8.81 -4.06
N GLU A 65 11.55 8.53 -3.06
CA GLU A 65 10.46 9.39 -2.62
C GLU A 65 10.19 9.22 -1.13
N VAL A 66 9.86 10.32 -0.46
CA VAL A 66 9.24 10.33 0.87
C VAL A 66 7.94 11.10 0.78
N ARG A 67 6.86 10.46 1.20
CA ARG A 67 5.50 10.99 1.26
C ARG A 67 5.01 10.87 2.68
N LEU A 68 4.42 11.94 3.23
CA LEU A 68 3.72 11.87 4.51
C LEU A 68 2.23 12.06 4.28
N THR A 69 1.46 11.13 4.83
CA THR A 69 0.00 11.17 4.81
C THR A 69 -0.50 11.21 6.25
N ASN A 70 -1.43 12.11 6.55
CA ASN A 70 -2.04 12.13 7.87
C ASN A 70 -2.99 10.91 8.06
N ILE A 71 -3.47 10.70 9.29
CA ILE A 71 -4.40 9.60 9.59
C ILE A 71 -5.72 9.63 8.83
N THR A 72 -6.09 10.76 8.21
CA THR A 72 -7.31 10.88 7.40
C THR A 72 -7.05 10.55 5.92
N GLY A 73 -5.84 10.14 5.55
CA GLY A 73 -5.46 9.85 4.16
C GLY A 73 -5.08 11.08 3.33
N LYS A 74 -4.96 12.27 3.94
CA LYS A 74 -4.55 13.49 3.23
C LYS A 74 -3.02 13.55 3.15
N GLU A 75 -2.50 13.67 1.94
CA GLU A 75 -1.09 13.97 1.70
C GLU A 75 -0.76 15.39 2.22
N VAL A 76 0.26 15.49 3.07
CA VAL A 76 0.73 16.76 3.65
C VAL A 76 2.15 17.11 3.22
N PHE A 77 2.91 16.13 2.70
CA PHE A 77 4.27 16.31 2.24
C PHE A 77 4.61 15.28 1.17
N LEU A 78 5.35 15.72 0.16
CA LEU A 78 5.88 14.88 -0.89
C LEU A 78 7.24 15.42 -1.32
N LYS A 79 8.28 14.61 -1.23
CA LYS A 79 9.62 14.96 -1.70
C LYS A 79 10.24 13.81 -2.46
N LYS A 80 10.63 14.10 -3.71
CA LYS A 80 11.36 13.18 -4.58
C LYS A 80 12.85 13.46 -4.52
N PHE A 81 13.65 12.41 -4.55
CA PHE A 81 15.11 12.48 -4.49
C PHE A 81 15.70 12.01 -5.81
N PRO A 82 16.43 12.87 -6.54
CA PRO A 82 17.08 12.49 -7.79
C PRO A 82 18.37 11.70 -7.56
N LEU A 83 18.93 11.75 -6.34
CA LEU A 83 20.17 11.08 -5.97
C LEU A 83 19.88 9.81 -5.18
N ALA A 84 20.50 8.74 -5.64
CA ALA A 84 20.58 7.42 -5.03
C ALA A 84 21.25 7.48 -3.65
N GLU A 85 20.44 7.61 -2.60
CA GLU A 85 20.91 7.50 -1.22
C GLU A 85 19.91 6.67 -0.42
N ASN A 86 20.44 5.85 0.47
CA ASN A 86 19.65 4.99 1.35
C ASN A 86 19.28 5.67 2.66
N LYS A 87 19.73 6.92 2.90
CA LYS A 87 19.48 7.70 4.11
C LYS A 87 19.16 9.14 3.76
N LYS A 88 18.07 9.69 4.29
CA LYS A 88 17.63 11.08 4.07
C LYS A 88 17.17 11.73 5.37
N GLU A 89 17.55 12.98 5.59
CA GLU A 89 16.97 13.83 6.62
C GLU A 89 15.81 14.64 6.03
N ILE A 90 14.67 14.62 6.71
CA ILE A 90 13.42 15.27 6.31
C ILE A 90 13.07 16.32 7.35
N GLN A 91 12.96 17.57 6.91
CA GLN A 91 12.47 18.66 7.74
C GLN A 91 10.94 18.65 7.77
N LEU A 92 10.37 18.69 8.98
CA LEU A 92 8.94 18.65 9.28
C LEU A 92 8.43 19.96 9.89
N SER A 93 9.25 21.02 9.97
CA SER A 93 8.91 22.28 10.66
C SER A 93 7.63 22.95 10.16
N ASP A 94 7.27 22.76 8.89
CA ASP A 94 6.06 23.34 8.29
C ASP A 94 4.84 22.40 8.37
N ILE A 95 5.00 21.22 8.98
CA ILE A 95 3.95 20.19 9.12
C ILE A 95 3.39 20.26 10.55
N PRO A 96 2.06 20.40 10.73
CA PRO A 96 1.46 20.43 12.05
C PRO A 96 1.74 19.15 12.86
N ASN A 97 1.81 19.28 14.19
CA ASN A 97 1.95 18.12 15.08
C ASN A 97 0.79 17.14 14.89
N GLY A 98 1.09 15.85 14.78
CA GLY A 98 0.09 14.82 14.54
C GLY A 98 0.71 13.45 14.27
N LEU A 99 -0.14 12.48 13.93
CA LEU A 99 0.27 11.15 13.50
C LEU A 99 0.26 11.07 11.96
N TYR A 100 1.34 10.49 11.42
CA TYR A 100 1.58 10.40 9.98
C TYR A 100 2.10 9.01 9.61
N ILE A 101 1.86 8.64 8.35
CA ILE A 101 2.32 7.41 7.69
C ILE A 101 3.18 7.81 6.49
#